data_AF-A0A1B2IW14-F1
#
_entry.id   AF-A0A1B2IW14-F1
#
_cell.length_a   1.000
_cell.length_b   1.000
_cell.length_c   1.000
_cell.angle_alpha   90.00
_cell.angle_beta   90.00
_cell.angle_gamma   90.00
#
_symmetry.space_group_name_H-M   'P 1'
#
loop_
_entity.id
_entity.type
_entity.pdbx_description
1 polymer ?
#
loop_
_entity_poly.entity_id
_entity_poly.type
_entity_poly.pdbx_seq_one_letter_code
_entity_poly.pdbx_strand_id
1 'polypeptide(L)'
;MKQRSQWILLLATSMVSFMSTIDAGIVNIAVPQISRDLNVPMNEAEWVVSVYLVLICVLLIFFGKLSDQIGRISLFQIGTIIFILGSLGCGLSNTLPLLMAARILQALGASMTMATNFGIITQIFPPERHGTALGVNSAFVQLGSIV
;
A
#
# COMPACT_ATOMS: atom_id res chain seq x y z
N MET A 1 24.87 1.55 11.23
CA MET A 1 23.70 1.21 12.06
C MET A 1 23.96 -0.13 12.77
N LYS A 2 23.59 -0.31 14.04
CA LYS A 2 23.72 -1.62 14.72
C LYS A 2 22.83 -2.65 14.01
N GLN A 3 23.31 -3.88 13.80
CA GLN A 3 22.60 -4.95 13.08
C GLN A 3 21.16 -5.16 13.56
N ARG A 4 20.90 -5.02 14.88
CA ARG A 4 19.57 -5.13 15.49
C ARG A 4 18.58 -4.05 14.98
N SER A 5 19.04 -2.84 14.68
CA SER A 5 18.19 -1.75 14.16
C SER A 5 17.77 -1.95 12.70
N GLN A 6 18.60 -2.64 11.90
CA GLN A 6 18.32 -2.92 10.48
C GLN A 6 17.15 -3.89 10.33
N TRP A 7 17.10 -4.94 11.16
CA TRP A 7 16.01 -5.91 11.17
C TRP A 7 14.70 -5.33 11.72
N ILE A 8 14.76 -4.42 12.69
CA ILE A 8 13.56 -3.72 13.19
C ILE A 8 12.97 -2.82 12.09
N LEU A 9 13.82 -2.09 11.36
CA LEU A 9 13.34 -1.27 10.24
C LEU A 9 12.74 -2.12 9.12
N LEU A 10 13.38 -3.25 8.79
CA LEU A 10 12.85 -4.20 7.79
C LEU A 10 11.46 -4.71 8.19
N LEU A 11 11.27 -5.09 9.46
CA LEU A 11 9.98 -5.54 9.96
C LEU A 11 8.93 -4.42 9.89
N ALA A 12 9.29 -3.19 10.23
CA ALA A 12 8.38 -2.04 10.15
C ALA A 12 7.93 -1.77 8.71
N THR A 13 8.85 -1.78 7.74
CA THR A 13 8.49 -1.53 6.33
C THR A 13 7.74 -2.72 5.71
N SER A 14 8.09 -3.94 6.11
CA SER A 14 7.40 -5.16 5.68
C SER A 14 5.96 -5.21 6.20
N MET A 15 5.71 -4.77 7.44
CA MET A 15 4.36 -4.70 8.02
C MET A 15 3.44 -3.75 7.26
N VAL A 16 3.93 -2.58 6.85
CA VAL A 16 3.14 -1.63 6.04
C VAL A 16 2.80 -2.23 4.67
N SER A 17 3.75 -2.96 4.07
CA SER A 17 3.54 -3.62 2.78
C SER A 17 2.52 -4.75 2.89
N PHE A 18 2.63 -5.57 3.93
CA PHE A 18 1.65 -6.60 4.27
C PHE A 18 0.23 -6.03 4.44
N MET A 19 0.09 -4.96 5.23
CA MET A 19 -1.18 -4.25 5.39
C MET A 19 -1.76 -3.75 4.06
N SER A 20 -0.92 -3.19 3.20
CA SER A 20 -1.34 -2.66 1.89
C SER A 20 -1.84 -3.77 0.95
N THR A 21 -1.23 -4.96 1.02
CA THR A 21 -1.66 -6.12 0.23
C THR A 21 -2.98 -6.70 0.74
N ILE A 22 -3.14 -6.83 2.06
CA ILE A 22 -4.38 -7.29 2.67
C ILE A 22 -5.56 -6.39 2.29
N ASP A 23 -5.38 -5.06 2.34
CA ASP A 23 -6.44 -4.12 2.00
C ASP A 23 -6.96 -4.32 0.56
N ALA A 24 -6.06 -4.56 -0.40
CA ALA A 24 -6.44 -4.83 -1.78
C ALA A 24 -7.24 -6.15 -1.91
N GLY A 25 -6.84 -7.19 -1.18
CA GLY A 25 -7.49 -8.50 -1.19
C GLY A 25 -8.90 -8.46 -0.59
N ILE A 26 -9.04 -7.89 0.62
CA ILE A 26 -10.32 -7.83 1.34
C ILE A 26 -11.39 -7.13 0.51
N VAL A 27 -11.04 -6.04 -0.18
CA VAL A 27 -12.02 -5.25 -0.93
C VAL A 27 -12.51 -5.98 -2.16
N ASN A 28 -11.61 -6.74 -2.82
CA ASN A 28 -11.96 -7.58 -3.95
C ASN A 28 -13.01 -8.64 -3.55
N ILE A 29 -12.80 -9.29 -2.40
CA ILE A 29 -13.75 -10.25 -1.84
C ILE A 29 -15.06 -9.57 -1.41
N ALA A 30 -14.98 -8.32 -0.94
CA ALA A 30 -16.13 -7.55 -0.47
C ALA A 30 -16.96 -6.90 -1.59
N VAL A 31 -16.54 -6.90 -2.86
CA VAL A 31 -17.30 -6.26 -3.96
C VAL A 31 -18.78 -6.66 -4.01
N PRO A 32 -19.16 -7.95 -3.92
CA PRO A 32 -20.58 -8.34 -3.91
C PRO A 32 -21.33 -7.76 -2.71
N GLN A 33 -20.66 -7.64 -1.57
CA GLN A 33 -21.24 -7.07 -0.36
C GLN A 33 -21.40 -5.56 -0.48
N ILE A 34 -20.39 -4.84 -0.99
CA ILE A 34 -20.43 -3.40 -1.27
C ILE A 34 -21.57 -3.07 -2.24
N SER A 35 -21.75 -3.87 -3.30
CA SER A 35 -22.85 -3.70 -4.26
C SER A 35 -24.22 -3.80 -3.59
N ARG A 36 -24.41 -4.78 -2.68
CA ARG A 36 -25.66 -4.96 -1.95
C ARG A 36 -25.91 -3.86 -0.92
N ASP A 37 -24.89 -3.50 -0.14
CA ASP A 37 -25.00 -2.54 0.96
C ASP A 37 -25.22 -1.11 0.44
N LEU A 38 -24.61 -0.76 -0.70
CA LEU A 38 -24.77 0.54 -1.35
C LEU A 38 -25.90 0.57 -2.40
N ASN A 39 -26.53 -0.57 -2.68
CA ASN A 39 -27.57 -0.74 -3.70
C ASN A 39 -27.16 -0.21 -5.09
N VAL A 40 -25.91 -0.52 -5.48
CA VAL A 40 -25.31 -0.15 -6.77
C VAL A 40 -25.04 -1.39 -7.60
N PRO A 41 -25.06 -1.30 -8.94
CA PRO A 41 -24.77 -2.45 -9.78
C PRO A 41 -23.32 -2.92 -9.59
N MET A 42 -23.10 -4.23 -9.76
CA MET A 42 -21.82 -4.88 -9.48
C MET A 42 -20.65 -4.27 -10.27
N ASN A 43 -20.91 -3.85 -11.51
CA ASN A 43 -19.92 -3.19 -12.37
C ASN A 43 -19.43 -1.85 -11.78
N GLU A 44 -20.28 -1.10 -11.09
CA GLU A 44 -19.92 0.14 -10.41
C GLU A 44 -19.13 -0.16 -9.13
N ALA A 45 -19.49 -1.20 -8.39
CA ALA A 45 -18.73 -1.63 -7.21
C ALA A 45 -17.31 -2.14 -7.57
N GLU A 46 -17.12 -2.79 -8.73
CA GLU A 46 -15.78 -3.20 -9.20
C GLU A 46 -14.82 -2.03 -9.46
N TRP A 47 -15.35 -0.84 -9.77
CA TRP A 47 -14.50 0.35 -9.94
C TRP A 47 -13.77 0.73 -8.66
N VAL A 48 -14.28 0.36 -7.48
CA VAL A 48 -13.61 0.56 -6.19
C VAL A 48 -12.22 -0.12 -6.18
N VAL A 49 -12.12 -1.32 -6.75
CA VAL A 49 -10.87 -2.07 -6.87
C VAL A 49 -10.04 -1.53 -8.04
N SER A 50 -10.66 -1.32 -9.19
CA SER A 50 -9.96 -0.91 -10.41
C SER A 50 -9.28 0.46 -10.28
N VAL A 51 -9.96 1.45 -9.68
CA VAL A 51 -9.38 2.80 -9.47
C VAL A 51 -8.14 2.72 -8.59
N TYR A 52 -8.19 1.92 -7.52
CA TYR A 52 -7.07 1.76 -6.60
C TYR A 52 -5.84 1.20 -7.32
N LEU A 53 -6.00 0.13 -8.11
CA LEU A 53 -4.91 -0.49 -8.85
C LEU A 53 -4.36 0.42 -9.96
N VAL A 54 -5.24 1.04 -10.75
CA VAL A 54 -4.84 1.95 -11.83
C VAL A 54 -4.03 3.13 -11.27
N LEU A 55 -4.48 3.73 -10.18
CA LEU A 55 -3.76 4.82 -9.54
C LEU A 55 -2.39 4.38 -9.02
N ILE A 56 -2.30 3.21 -8.38
CA ILE A 56 -1.00 2.68 -7.97
C ILE A 56 -0.08 2.54 -9.16
N CYS A 57 -0.53 1.94 -10.27
CA CYS A 57 0.28 1.76 -11.48
C CYS A 57 0.82 3.09 -12.03
N VAL A 58 -0.02 4.13 -12.11
CA VAL A 58 0.37 5.43 -12.67
C VAL A 58 1.31 6.19 -11.72
N LEU A 59 1.04 6.13 -10.41
CA LEU A 59 1.72 6.94 -9.41
C LEU A 59 3.00 6.31 -8.88
N LEU A 60 3.17 5.00 -9.01
CA LEU A 60 4.35 4.30 -8.49
C LEU A 60 5.65 4.83 -9.10
N ILE A 61 5.68 5.09 -10.41
CA ILE A 61 6.85 5.67 -11.08
C ILE A 61 7.06 7.13 -10.63
N PHE A 62 5.97 7.89 -10.51
CA PHE A 62 6.01 9.29 -10.09
C PHE A 62 6.59 9.44 -8.69
N PHE A 63 6.05 8.72 -7.71
CA PHE A 63 6.52 8.75 -6.34
C PHE A 63 7.89 8.09 -6.17
N GLY A 64 8.25 7.12 -7.01
CA GLY A 64 9.60 6.57 -7.08
C GLY A 64 10.63 7.67 -7.33
N LYS A 65 10.42 8.48 -8.39
CA LYS A 65 11.29 9.62 -8.69
C LYS A 65 11.22 10.72 -7.64
N LEU A 66 10.04 11.04 -7.12
CA LEU A 66 9.89 12.06 -6.08
C LEU A 66 10.67 11.68 -4.81
N SER A 67 10.71 10.40 -4.47
CA SER A 67 11.42 9.88 -3.30
C SER A 67 12.93 10.08 -3.36
N ASP A 68 13.51 10.12 -4.56
CA ASP A 68 14.93 10.38 -4.76
C ASP A 68 15.30 11.83 -4.44
N GLN A 69 14.34 12.76 -4.56
CA GLN A 69 14.54 14.19 -4.27
C GLN A 69 14.26 14.54 -2.81
N ILE A 70 13.13 14.08 -2.26
CA ILE A 70 12.69 14.48 -0.90
C ILE A 70 13.14 13.51 0.20
N GLY A 71 13.72 12.37 -0.17
CA GLY A 71 14.13 11.31 0.73
C GLY A 71 13.09 10.19 0.87
N ARG A 72 13.56 8.95 0.78
CA ARG A 72 12.71 7.74 0.77
C ARG A 72 11.95 7.53 2.08
N ILE A 73 12.62 7.74 3.23
CA ILE A 73 12.00 7.54 4.55
C ILE A 73 10.87 8.56 4.80
N SER A 74 11.10 9.83 4.46
CA SER A 74 10.10 10.88 4.63
C SER A 74 8.87 10.63 3.75
N LEU A 75 9.07 10.26 2.48
CA LEU A 75 7.95 9.94 1.59
C LEU A 75 7.20 8.68 2.06
N PHE A 76 7.90 7.67 2.58
CA PHE A 76 7.28 6.47 3.16
C PHE A 76 6.41 6.79 4.37
N GLN A 77 6.87 7.64 5.28
CA GLN A 77 6.11 8.05 6.46
C GLN A 77 4.85 8.84 6.07
N ILE A 78 4.98 9.81 5.15
CA ILE A 78 3.83 10.58 4.65
C ILE A 78 2.83 9.64 3.96
N GLY A 79 3.31 8.75 3.09
CA GLY A 79 2.49 7.75 2.41
C GLY A 79 1.74 6.85 3.39
N THR A 80 2.39 6.44 4.48
CA THR A 80 1.77 5.62 5.53
C THR A 80 0.62 6.37 6.21
N ILE A 81 0.80 7.65 6.55
CA ILE A 81 -0.25 8.47 7.15
C ILE A 81 -1.43 8.63 6.18
N ILE A 82 -1.16 8.95 4.91
CA ILE A 82 -2.19 9.09 3.87
C ILE A 82 -2.95 7.78 3.69
N PHE A 83 -2.25 6.64 3.67
CA PHE A 83 -2.87 5.32 3.57
C PHE A 83 -3.83 5.07 4.74
N ILE A 84 -3.40 5.32 5.98
CA ILE A 84 -4.25 5.13 7.17
C ILE A 84 -5.50 6.01 7.11
N LEU A 85 -5.35 7.28 6.71
CA LEU A 85 -6.49 8.19 6.55
C LEU A 85 -7.46 7.73 5.46
N GLY A 86 -6.93 7.25 4.33
CA GLY A 86 -7.70 6.64 3.25
C GLY A 86 -8.46 5.39 3.72
N SER A 87 -7.80 4.48 4.44
CA SER A 87 -8.40 3.28 5.02
C SER A 87 -9.53 3.62 5.99
N LEU A 88 -9.32 4.62 6.85
CA LEU A 88 -10.36 5.11 7.76
C LEU A 88 -11.55 5.70 7.00
N GLY A 89 -11.28 6.47 5.94
CA GLY A 89 -12.30 7.01 5.05
C GLY A 89 -13.13 5.91 4.36
N CYS A 90 -12.49 4.83 3.93
CA CYS A 90 -13.16 3.66 3.36
C CYS A 90 -14.10 3.00 4.37
N GLY A 91 -13.64 2.82 5.63
CA GLY A 91 -14.45 2.22 6.70
C GLY A 91 -15.64 3.07 7.16
N LEU A 92 -15.58 4.40 6.98
CA LEU A 92 -16.65 5.33 7.33
C LEU A 92 -17.57 5.69 6.16
N SER A 93 -17.29 5.17 4.96
CA SER A 93 -18.02 5.53 3.75
C SER A 93 -19.40 4.87 3.70
N ASN A 94 -20.44 5.68 3.43
CA ASN A 94 -21.83 5.21 3.32
C ASN A 94 -22.39 5.34 1.90
N THR A 95 -21.58 5.82 0.95
CA THR A 95 -21.97 6.01 -0.45
C THR A 95 -20.81 5.67 -1.38
N LEU A 96 -21.12 5.24 -2.61
CA LEU A 96 -20.11 4.86 -3.60
C LEU A 96 -19.13 6.02 -3.93
N PRO A 97 -19.57 7.28 -4.15
CA PRO A 97 -18.64 8.37 -4.45
C PRO A 97 -17.67 8.67 -3.30
N LEU A 98 -18.14 8.57 -2.05
CA LEU A 98 -17.30 8.78 -0.87
C LEU A 98 -16.27 7.65 -0.72
N LEU A 99 -16.70 6.40 -0.95
CA LEU A 99 -15.81 5.23 -0.97
C LEU A 99 -14.75 5.37 -2.07
N MET A 100 -15.12 5.82 -3.28
CA MET A 100 -14.18 6.06 -4.37
C MET A 100 -13.18 7.15 -4.02
N ALA A 101 -13.62 8.28 -3.44
CA ALA A 101 -12.72 9.34 -3.02
C ALA A 101 -11.72 8.87 -1.94
N ALA A 102 -12.20 8.10 -0.96
CA ALA A 102 -11.35 7.49 0.05
C ALA A 102 -10.35 6.50 -0.55
N ARG A 103 -10.76 5.69 -1.53
CA ARG A 103 -9.90 4.77 -2.28
C ARG A 103 -8.82 5.48 -3.08
N ILE A 104 -9.15 6.61 -3.71
CA ILE A 104 -8.17 7.44 -4.41
C ILE A 104 -7.11 7.93 -3.43
N LEU A 105 -7.53 8.47 -2.27
CA LEU A 105 -6.62 8.92 -1.23
C LEU A 105 -5.74 7.77 -0.71
N GLN A 106 -6.34 6.60 -0.50
CA GLN A 106 -5.63 5.40 -0.05
C GLN A 106 -4.60 4.93 -1.09
N ALA A 107 -4.93 4.97 -2.39
CA ALA A 107 -4.02 4.63 -3.47
C ALA A 107 -2.82 5.59 -3.56
N LEU A 108 -3.01 6.88 -3.26
CA LEU A 108 -1.90 7.83 -3.12
C LEU A 108 -0.92 7.36 -2.03
N GLY A 109 -1.44 7.00 -0.85
CA GLY A 109 -0.61 6.52 0.25
C GLY A 109 0.11 5.21 -0.07
N ALA A 110 -0.62 4.23 -0.64
CA ALA A 110 -0.08 2.93 -1.02
C ALA A 110 1.02 3.04 -2.10
N SER A 111 0.83 3.89 -3.11
CA SER A 111 1.84 4.08 -4.15
C SER A 111 3.13 4.72 -3.62
N MET A 112 3.03 5.66 -2.68
CA MET A 112 4.20 6.25 -2.01
C MET A 112 4.99 5.21 -1.20
N THR A 113 4.31 4.36 -0.43
CA THR A 113 4.97 3.32 0.39
C THR A 113 5.58 2.23 -0.49
N MET A 114 4.86 1.74 -1.50
CA MET A 114 5.37 0.72 -2.44
C MET A 114 6.58 1.22 -3.23
N ALA A 115 6.55 2.46 -3.71
CA ALA A 115 7.66 3.03 -4.49
C ALA A 115 8.94 3.21 -3.65
N THR A 116 8.81 3.38 -2.34
CA THR A 116 9.94 3.66 -1.44
C THR A 116 10.45 2.44 -0.69
N ASN A 117 9.60 1.44 -0.42
CA ASN A 117 9.94 0.29 0.41
C ASN A 117 11.21 -0.44 -0.08
N PHE A 118 11.27 -0.81 -1.36
CA PHE A 118 12.44 -1.48 -1.93
C PHE A 118 13.73 -0.65 -1.80
N GLY A 119 13.63 0.67 -2.02
CA GLY A 119 14.77 1.58 -1.90
C GLY A 119 15.24 1.79 -0.46
N ILE A 120 14.32 1.76 0.51
CA ILE A 120 14.67 1.82 1.93
C ILE A 120 15.43 0.55 2.33
N ILE A 121 14.96 -0.62 1.92
CA ILE A 121 15.60 -1.91 2.24
C ILE A 121 17.03 -1.97 1.68
N THR A 122 17.23 -1.57 0.42
CA THR A 122 18.54 -1.59 -0.21
C THR A 122 19.51 -0.54 0.34
N GLN A 123 19.02 0.55 0.94
CA GLN A 123 19.86 1.53 1.65
C GLN A 123 20.30 1.02 3.04
N ILE A 124 19.51 0.19 3.69
CA ILE A 124 19.77 -0.28 5.06
C ILE A 124 20.70 -1.48 5.06
N PHE A 125 20.55 -2.39 4.09
CA PHE A 125 21.32 -3.64 4.02
C PHE A 125 22.49 -3.52 3.04
N PRO A 126 23.63 -4.16 3.32
CA PRO A 126 24.73 -4.22 2.38
C PRO A 126 24.36 -5.12 1.18
N PRO A 127 25.00 -4.93 0.00
CA PRO A 127 24.62 -5.60 -1.24
C PRO A 127 24.53 -7.13 -1.14
N GLU A 128 25.40 -7.75 -0.33
CA GLU A 128 25.46 -9.20 -0.14
C GLU A 128 24.21 -9.76 0.57
N ARG A 129 23.43 -8.89 1.25
CA ARG A 129 22.22 -9.25 1.99
C ARG A 129 20.93 -8.75 1.34
N HIS A 130 21.02 -8.06 0.20
CA HIS A 130 19.83 -7.56 -0.51
C HIS A 130 18.87 -8.69 -0.85
N GLY A 131 19.36 -9.82 -1.37
CA GLY A 131 18.53 -10.97 -1.70
C GLY A 131 17.71 -11.49 -0.52
N THR A 132 18.34 -11.65 0.65
CA THR A 132 17.63 -12.10 1.87
C THR A 132 16.65 -11.05 2.36
N ALA A 133 17.04 -9.78 2.42
CA ALA A 133 16.18 -8.72 2.95
C ALA A 133 14.95 -8.48 2.05
N LEU A 134 15.15 -8.44 0.74
CA LEU A 134 14.06 -8.35 -0.24
C LEU A 134 13.19 -9.60 -0.24
N GLY A 135 13.79 -10.79 -0.10
CA GLY A 135 13.05 -12.05 0.02
C GLY A 135 12.13 -12.09 1.24
N VAL A 136 12.61 -11.62 2.40
CA VAL A 136 11.77 -11.49 3.61
C VAL A 136 10.62 -10.54 3.37
N ASN A 137 10.87 -9.34 2.82
CA ASN A 137 9.81 -8.39 2.51
C ASN A 137 8.77 -8.96 1.52
N SER A 138 9.21 -9.66 0.48
CA SER A 138 8.33 -10.33 -0.46
C SER A 138 7.52 -11.46 0.21
N ALA A 139 8.10 -12.20 1.15
CA ALA A 139 7.36 -13.21 1.90
C ALA A 139 6.22 -12.58 2.72
N PHE A 140 6.45 -11.43 3.36
CA PHE A 140 5.38 -10.67 4.02
C PHE A 140 4.30 -10.24 3.03
N VAL A 141 4.65 -9.68 1.88
CA VAL A 141 3.67 -9.30 0.86
C VAL A 141 2.83 -10.50 0.42
N GLN A 142 3.46 -11.65 0.12
CA GLN A 142 2.76 -12.85 -0.31
C GLN A 142 1.84 -13.40 0.78
N LEU A 143 2.24 -13.38 2.05
CA LEU A 143 1.37 -13.75 3.16
C LEU A 143 0.09 -12.91 3.21
N GLY A 144 0.21 -11.61 2.89
CA GLY A 144 -0.95 -10.72 2.82
C GLY A 144 -1.88 -10.99 1.64
N SER A 145 -1.36 -11.55 0.55
CA SER A 145 -2.12 -11.88 -0.65
C SER A 145 -2.89 -13.21 -0.57
N ILE A 146 -2.62 -14.05 0.44
CA ILE A 146 -3.30 -15.35 0.62
C ILE A 146 -4.74 -15.16 1.15
N VAL A 147 -5.02 -14.00 1.74
CA VAL A 147 -6.30 -13.68 2.39
C VAL A 147 -7.26 -12.99 1.43
#